data_AF-A0A1A6FXC3-F1
#
_entry.id   AF-A0A1A6FXC3-F1
#
_cell.length_a   1.000
_cell.length_b   1.000
_cell.length_c   1.000
_cell.angle_alpha   90.00
_cell.angle_beta   90.00
_cell.angle_gamma   90.00
#
_symmetry.space_group_name_H-M   'P 1'
#
loop_
_entity.id
_entity.type
_entity.pdbx_description
1 polymer ?
#
loop_
_entity_poly.entity_id
_entity_poly.type
_entity_poly.pdbx_seq_one_letter_code
_entity_poly.pdbx_strand_id
1 'polypeptide(L)'
;LGRSVGPTHLQLLLDLLKHLVVHSEQLDTQNQQKAEAARAESDLFLDMESVASLEFVTNKTVEEVLVAILKHPTLESWFLALEQKALPPHTLSPILVKLLAAHFSAGVLQLLVASSPILHKLGRLDLLAKYSEAITWSVLRELRTRNVNSATAPKTLPQLEALQELHLYMESVQIREVTLALLGLPEAHLLAQEATQSPGKERQLSSLGRTLVQLLKNSPQDQLQSSELLWWAEYVRGLGALLPTLAEHELDTVFLQTLQRDPVLVPVVSADLLEYCLVRRTKAALGIASLLLQHSSTHLLKFELWCGQPGVGLLQEHLDDFLPLIHVYLQHRTQGCFMRPTG
;
A
#
# COMPACT_ATOMS: atom_id res chain seq x y z
N LEU A 1 36.73 24.18 -11.54
CA LEU A 1 35.59 23.85 -10.66
C LEU A 1 35.30 22.36 -10.80
N GLY A 2 35.63 21.58 -9.77
CA GLY A 2 35.90 20.14 -9.84
C GLY A 2 34.67 19.28 -10.15
N ARG A 3 34.90 18.21 -10.92
CA ARG A 3 33.91 17.25 -11.44
C ARG A 3 33.08 16.47 -10.38
N SER A 4 33.26 16.76 -9.08
CA SER A 4 32.64 16.04 -7.95
C SER A 4 31.82 16.92 -6.99
N VAL A 5 31.76 18.23 -7.22
CA VAL A 5 31.16 19.19 -6.29
C VAL A 5 29.65 19.36 -6.50
N GLY A 6 29.14 19.01 -7.68
CA GLY A 6 27.72 19.14 -8.04
C GLY A 6 26.76 18.37 -7.12
N PRO A 7 26.96 17.06 -6.89
CA PRO A 7 26.05 16.27 -6.04
C PRO A 7 25.95 16.79 -4.61
N THR A 8 27.05 17.24 -4.00
CA THR A 8 27.05 17.75 -2.63
C THR A 8 26.34 19.10 -2.51
N HIS A 9 26.48 19.97 -3.53
CA HIS A 9 25.74 21.24 -3.57
C HIS A 9 24.25 21.02 -3.76
N LEU A 10 23.87 20.06 -4.60
CA LEU A 10 22.48 19.70 -4.82
C LEU A 10 21.84 19.15 -3.54
N GLN A 11 22.56 18.28 -2.84
CA GLN A 11 22.13 17.75 -1.56
C GLN A 11 21.91 18.88 -0.54
N LEU A 12 22.86 19.79 -0.40
CA LEU A 12 22.75 20.94 0.50
C LEU A 12 21.50 21.78 0.20
N LEU A 13 21.24 22.08 -1.08
CA LEU A 13 20.07 22.88 -1.47
C LEU A 13 18.75 22.17 -1.15
N LEU A 14 18.66 20.87 -1.43
CA LEU A 14 17.47 20.07 -1.13
C LEU A 14 17.27 19.93 0.39
N ASP A 15 18.36 19.77 1.14
CA ASP A 15 18.31 19.74 2.59
C ASP A 15 17.82 21.08 3.14
N LEU A 16 18.31 22.22 2.63
CA LEU A 16 17.83 23.55 3.05
C LEU A 16 16.33 23.73 2.77
N LEU A 17 15.85 23.30 1.59
CA LEU A 17 14.41 23.33 1.28
C LEU A 17 13.60 22.46 2.24
N LYS A 18 14.08 21.25 2.55
CA LYS A 18 13.45 20.36 3.52
C LYS A 18 13.40 20.98 4.92
N HIS A 19 14.50 21.57 5.39
CA HIS A 19 14.53 22.24 6.69
C HIS A 19 13.57 23.42 6.73
N LEU A 20 13.42 24.16 5.63
CA LEU A 20 12.47 25.26 5.52
C LEU A 20 11.03 24.74 5.65
N VAL A 21 10.69 23.63 4.99
CA VAL A 21 9.37 22.99 5.12
C VAL A 21 9.11 22.52 6.55
N VAL A 22 10.06 21.81 7.17
CA VAL A 22 9.92 21.35 8.56
C VAL A 22 9.78 22.52 9.53
N HIS A 23 10.58 23.57 9.34
CA HIS A 23 10.51 24.78 10.16
C HIS A 23 9.17 25.51 9.97
N SER A 24 8.60 25.51 8.76
CA SER A 24 7.29 26.11 8.51
C SER A 24 6.17 25.38 9.27
N GLU A 25 6.23 24.05 9.38
CA GLU A 25 5.29 23.29 10.21
C GLU A 25 5.49 23.55 11.71
N GLN A 26 6.74 23.68 12.17
CA GLN A 26 7.03 24.03 13.56
C GLN A 26 6.50 25.43 13.92
N LEU A 27 6.63 26.40 13.01
CA LEU A 27 6.06 27.72 13.20
C LEU A 27 4.53 27.70 13.20
N ASP A 28 3.92 26.92 12.30
CA ASP A 28 2.46 26.77 12.25
C ASP A 28 1.91 26.16 13.54
N THR A 29 2.52 25.08 14.03
CA THR A 29 2.12 24.46 15.32
C THR A 29 2.30 25.39 16.51
N GLN A 30 3.39 26.17 16.55
CA GLN A 30 3.58 27.19 17.60
C GLN A 30 2.56 28.32 17.49
N ASN A 31 2.20 28.74 16.29
CA ASN A 31 1.20 29.78 16.07
C ASN A 31 -0.20 29.29 16.43
N GLN A 32 -0.55 28.03 16.13
CA GLN A 32 -1.79 27.40 16.58
C GLN A 32 -1.89 27.34 18.09
N GLN A 33 -0.83 26.93 18.79
CA GLN A 33 -0.82 26.94 20.27
C GLN A 33 -1.01 28.34 20.85
N LYS A 34 -0.40 29.35 20.23
CA LYS A 34 -0.60 30.76 20.63
C LYS A 34 -2.02 31.24 20.32
N ALA A 35 -2.59 30.81 19.19
CA ALA A 35 -3.96 31.13 18.82
C ALA A 35 -4.97 30.45 19.77
N GLU A 36 -4.74 29.20 20.18
CA GLU A 36 -5.55 28.50 21.18
C GLU A 36 -5.47 29.15 22.56
N ALA A 37 -4.26 29.54 22.99
CA ALA A 37 -4.07 30.29 24.24
C ALA A 37 -4.77 31.66 24.18
N ALA A 38 -4.60 32.38 23.08
CA ALA A 38 -5.30 33.65 22.84
C ALA A 38 -6.81 33.47 22.74
N ARG A 39 -7.29 32.34 22.21
CA ARG A 39 -8.72 32.01 22.13
C ARG A 39 -9.31 31.73 23.50
N ALA A 40 -8.61 30.98 24.35
CA ALA A 40 -9.00 30.77 25.75
C ALA A 40 -9.03 32.07 26.55
N GLU A 41 -8.13 33.03 26.23
CA GLU A 41 -8.17 34.38 26.79
C GLU A 41 -9.27 35.25 26.16
N SER A 42 -9.60 35.08 24.87
CA SER A 42 -10.68 35.80 24.17
C SER A 42 -12.07 35.24 24.45
N ASP A 43 -12.21 34.00 24.93
CA ASP A 43 -13.48 33.54 25.49
C ASP A 43 -13.83 34.34 26.78
N LEU A 44 -12.84 35.04 27.37
CA LEU A 44 -13.03 36.09 28.36
C LEU A 44 -13.26 37.51 27.75
N PHE A 45 -12.90 37.75 26.48
CA PHE A 45 -12.95 39.05 25.80
C PHE A 45 -13.31 38.95 24.29
N LEU A 46 -14.37 39.64 23.83
CA LEU A 46 -14.97 39.59 22.47
C LEU A 46 -14.06 40.01 21.28
N ASP A 47 -12.85 39.49 21.11
CA ASP A 47 -11.96 39.79 19.96
C ASP A 47 -11.59 38.52 19.16
N MET A 48 -12.63 37.84 18.68
CA MET A 48 -12.55 36.60 17.90
C MET A 48 -12.01 36.82 16.47
N GLU A 49 -12.10 38.05 15.94
CA GLU A 49 -11.68 38.39 14.57
C GLU A 49 -10.16 38.46 14.42
N SER A 50 -9.44 38.85 15.47
CA SER A 50 -7.97 38.93 15.49
C SER A 50 -7.29 37.55 15.43
N VAL A 51 -7.85 36.55 16.14
CA VAL A 51 -7.34 35.17 16.18
C VAL A 51 -7.52 34.48 14.82
N ALA A 52 -8.70 34.60 14.21
CA ALA A 52 -8.98 34.04 12.89
C ALA A 52 -8.11 34.65 11.78
N SER A 53 -7.78 35.95 11.89
CA SER A 53 -6.92 36.64 10.93
C SER A 53 -5.47 36.14 10.98
N LEU A 54 -4.94 35.82 12.18
CA LEU A 54 -3.57 35.33 12.36
C LEU A 54 -3.36 33.90 11.83
N GLU A 55 -4.32 33.00 12.09
CA GLU A 55 -4.32 31.64 11.55
C GLU A 55 -4.38 31.64 10.01
N PHE A 56 -5.23 32.50 9.43
CA PHE A 56 -5.36 32.62 7.98
C PHE A 56 -4.08 33.12 7.30
N VAL A 57 -3.43 34.13 7.86
CA VAL A 57 -2.18 34.67 7.30
C VAL A 57 -1.06 33.64 7.35
N THR A 58 -0.95 32.90 8.47
CA THR A 58 0.09 31.88 8.64
C THR A 58 -0.09 30.73 7.64
N ASN A 59 -1.29 30.15 7.55
CA ASN A 59 -1.61 29.09 6.58
C ASN A 59 -1.34 29.51 5.14
N LYS A 60 -1.72 30.74 4.79
CA LYS A 60 -1.46 31.31 3.46
C LYS A 60 0.04 31.44 3.16
N THR A 61 0.85 31.89 4.12
CA THR A 61 2.30 32.01 3.89
C THR A 61 2.98 30.65 3.70
N VAL A 62 2.59 29.62 4.47
CA VAL A 62 3.13 28.26 4.31
C VAL A 62 2.73 27.67 2.97
N GLU A 63 1.47 27.87 2.56
CA GLU A 63 0.96 27.45 1.26
C GLU A 63 1.74 28.09 0.10
N GLU A 64 1.95 29.41 0.13
CA GLU A 64 2.71 30.13 -0.90
C GLU A 64 4.15 29.63 -1.03
N VAL A 65 4.81 29.35 0.10
CA VAL A 65 6.15 28.76 0.14
C VAL A 65 6.16 27.37 -0.48
N LEU A 66 5.22 26.49 -0.10
CA LEU A 66 5.14 25.13 -0.64
C LEU A 66 4.84 25.14 -2.14
N VAL A 67 3.97 26.02 -2.60
CA VAL A 67 3.71 26.22 -4.04
C VAL A 67 4.99 26.67 -4.74
N ALA A 68 5.70 27.66 -4.21
CA ALA A 68 6.93 28.17 -4.83
C ALA A 68 8.01 27.09 -4.94
N ILE A 69 8.13 26.21 -3.95
CA ILE A 69 9.10 25.12 -3.96
C ILE A 69 8.67 23.99 -4.91
N LEU A 70 7.46 23.46 -4.75
CA LEU A 70 7.01 22.26 -5.47
C LEU A 70 6.63 22.53 -6.92
N LYS A 71 6.20 23.75 -7.27
CA LYS A 71 5.96 24.16 -8.67
C LYS A 71 7.19 24.77 -9.33
N HIS A 72 8.33 24.82 -8.64
CA HIS A 72 9.54 25.36 -9.24
C HIS A 72 9.92 24.50 -10.46
N PRO A 73 10.11 25.09 -11.66
CA PRO A 73 10.31 24.33 -12.89
C PRO A 73 11.56 23.46 -12.83
N THR A 74 12.62 23.91 -12.15
CA THR A 74 13.83 23.09 -11.94
C THR A 74 13.56 21.88 -11.05
N LEU A 75 12.60 21.95 -10.12
CA LEU A 75 12.27 20.82 -9.24
C LEU A 75 11.30 19.87 -9.94
N GLU A 76 10.15 20.40 -10.36
CA GLU A 76 9.05 19.62 -10.96
C GLU A 76 9.50 18.99 -12.29
N SER A 77 10.02 19.78 -13.23
CA SER A 77 10.30 19.27 -14.59
C SER A 77 11.46 18.28 -14.61
N TRP A 78 12.51 18.50 -13.79
CA TRP A 78 13.62 17.56 -13.72
C TRP A 78 13.20 16.26 -13.05
N PHE A 79 12.39 16.31 -11.98
CA PHE A 79 11.93 15.09 -11.33
C PHE A 79 11.09 14.25 -12.30
N LEU A 80 10.14 14.89 -12.99
CA LEU A 80 9.31 14.21 -13.99
C LEU A 80 10.15 13.63 -15.14
N ALA A 81 11.12 14.38 -15.66
CA ALA A 81 12.00 13.90 -16.72
C ALA A 81 12.86 12.70 -16.28
N LEU A 82 13.32 12.70 -15.02
CA LEU A 82 14.10 11.60 -14.46
C LEU A 82 13.25 10.34 -14.29
N GLU A 83 12.07 10.46 -13.69
CA GLU A 83 11.19 9.32 -13.47
C GLU A 83 10.71 8.75 -14.81
N GLN A 84 10.42 9.58 -15.81
CA GLN A 84 10.01 9.13 -17.15
C GLN A 84 11.17 8.63 -18.03
N LYS A 85 12.43 8.76 -17.58
CA LYS A 85 13.66 8.53 -18.38
C LYS A 85 13.72 9.35 -19.67
N ALA A 86 13.18 10.57 -19.63
CA ALA A 86 13.13 11.52 -20.74
C ALA A 86 14.11 12.68 -20.53
N LEU A 87 15.36 12.36 -20.16
CA LEU A 87 16.40 13.38 -20.01
C LEU A 87 16.69 14.04 -21.37
N PRO A 88 16.74 15.39 -21.43
CA PRO A 88 17.16 16.08 -22.63
C PRO A 88 18.62 15.72 -23.00
N PRO A 89 19.00 15.82 -24.28
CA PRO A 89 20.36 15.51 -24.72
C PRO A 89 21.37 16.38 -23.96
N HIS A 90 22.32 15.73 -23.29
CA HIS A 90 23.29 16.37 -22.42
C HIS A 90 24.72 15.92 -22.71
N THR A 91 25.69 16.77 -22.38
CA THR A 91 27.13 16.49 -22.54
C THR A 91 27.78 15.89 -21.28
N LEU A 92 27.00 15.69 -20.22
CA LEU A 92 27.47 15.13 -18.95
C LEU A 92 27.84 13.64 -19.09
N SER A 93 28.83 13.21 -18.31
CA SER A 93 29.22 11.80 -18.30
C SER A 93 28.10 10.92 -17.71
N PRO A 94 27.88 9.70 -18.23
CA PRO A 94 26.80 8.82 -17.76
C PRO A 94 26.86 8.52 -16.25
N ILE A 95 28.06 8.46 -15.67
CA ILE A 95 28.27 8.20 -14.24
C ILE A 95 27.81 9.41 -13.42
N LEU A 96 28.19 10.62 -13.83
CA LEU A 96 27.81 11.85 -13.11
C LEU A 96 26.31 12.08 -13.19
N VAL A 97 25.69 11.80 -14.34
CA VAL A 97 24.23 11.90 -14.53
C VAL A 97 23.50 10.95 -13.60
N LYS A 98 23.94 9.69 -13.48
CA LYS A 98 23.35 8.72 -12.55
C LYS A 98 23.47 9.18 -11.09
N LEU A 99 24.62 9.71 -10.70
CA LEU A 99 24.81 10.21 -9.34
C LEU A 99 23.92 11.43 -9.06
N LEU A 100 23.91 12.43 -9.96
CA LEU A 100 23.07 13.61 -9.81
C LEU A 100 21.59 13.25 -9.78
N ALA A 101 21.13 12.38 -10.69
CA ALA A 101 19.77 11.89 -10.72
C ALA A 101 19.39 11.18 -9.42
N ALA A 102 20.25 10.31 -8.89
CA ALA A 102 19.99 9.61 -7.65
C ALA A 102 19.86 10.56 -6.45
N HIS A 103 20.78 11.52 -6.29
CA HIS A 103 20.72 12.50 -5.21
C HIS A 103 19.51 13.43 -5.35
N PHE A 104 19.21 13.86 -6.58
CA PHE A 104 18.07 14.70 -6.87
C PHE A 104 16.75 14.00 -6.55
N SER A 105 16.53 12.81 -7.11
CA SER A 105 15.31 12.03 -6.84
C SER A 105 15.19 11.74 -5.35
N ALA A 106 16.26 11.30 -4.67
CA ALA A 106 16.20 11.05 -3.23
C ALA A 106 15.82 12.29 -2.42
N GLY A 107 16.42 13.45 -2.70
CA GLY A 107 16.10 14.68 -1.97
C GLY A 107 14.70 15.21 -2.28
N VAL A 108 14.21 15.10 -3.52
CA VAL A 108 12.83 15.45 -3.87
C VAL A 108 11.84 14.50 -3.18
N LEU A 109 12.09 13.20 -3.18
CA LEU A 109 11.22 12.23 -2.47
C LEU A 109 11.13 12.56 -0.97
N GLN A 110 12.26 12.87 -0.32
CA GLN A 110 12.25 13.29 1.09
C GLN A 110 11.48 14.60 1.32
N LEU A 111 11.58 15.56 0.40
CA LEU A 111 10.84 16.80 0.46
C LEU A 111 9.33 16.55 0.31
N LEU A 112 8.92 15.67 -0.60
CA LEU A 112 7.52 15.28 -0.77
C LEU A 112 6.98 14.63 0.51
N VAL A 113 7.72 13.68 1.10
CA VAL A 113 7.33 13.03 2.37
C VAL A 113 7.16 14.07 3.49
N ALA A 114 8.11 15.01 3.63
CA ALA A 114 8.02 16.06 4.65
C ALA A 114 6.85 17.05 4.42
N SER A 115 6.56 17.38 3.16
CA SER A 115 5.50 18.33 2.81
C SER A 115 4.08 17.73 2.83
N SER A 116 3.95 16.42 2.64
CA SER A 116 2.66 15.74 2.51
C SER A 116 1.67 15.94 3.66
N PRO A 117 2.05 15.78 4.94
CA PRO A 117 1.13 16.01 6.05
C PRO A 117 0.65 17.48 6.12
N ILE A 118 1.52 18.43 5.77
CA ILE A 118 1.19 19.86 5.76
C ILE A 118 0.20 20.13 4.61
N LEU A 119 0.47 19.60 3.42
CA LEU A 119 -0.42 19.74 2.27
C LEU A 119 -1.78 19.10 2.49
N HIS A 120 -1.83 17.96 3.19
CA HIS A 120 -3.08 17.34 3.59
C HIS A 120 -3.90 18.25 4.51
N LYS A 121 -3.27 18.82 5.56
CA LYS A 121 -3.92 19.79 6.47
C LYS A 121 -4.47 21.02 5.72
N LEU A 122 -3.73 21.51 4.73
CA LEU A 122 -4.11 22.66 3.90
C LEU A 122 -5.11 22.32 2.79
N GLY A 123 -5.44 21.03 2.58
CA GLY A 123 -6.31 20.61 1.47
C GLY A 123 -5.69 20.80 0.08
N ARG A 124 -4.35 20.85 -0.02
CA ARG A 124 -3.59 21.14 -1.24
C ARG A 124 -2.81 19.91 -1.78
N LEU A 125 -3.40 18.73 -1.68
CA LEU A 125 -2.81 17.49 -2.24
C LEU A 125 -2.66 17.54 -3.78
N ASP A 126 -3.34 18.47 -4.46
CA ASP A 126 -3.16 18.75 -5.89
C ASP A 126 -1.71 19.08 -6.27
N LEU A 127 -0.93 19.61 -5.34
CA LEU A 127 0.48 19.91 -5.54
C LEU A 127 1.35 18.64 -5.64
N LEU A 128 0.89 17.53 -5.07
CA LEU A 128 1.57 16.23 -5.12
C LEU A 128 1.19 15.39 -6.35
N ALA A 129 0.05 15.67 -7.00
CA ALA A 129 -0.55 14.79 -8.00
C ALA A 129 0.41 14.36 -9.13
N LYS A 130 1.16 15.31 -9.72
CA LYS A 130 2.13 14.97 -10.78
C LYS A 130 3.31 14.13 -10.26
N TYR A 131 3.74 14.41 -9.03
CA TYR A 131 4.82 13.67 -8.40
C TYR A 131 4.38 12.25 -8.05
N SER A 132 3.19 12.09 -7.48
CA SER A 132 2.62 10.79 -7.13
C SER A 132 2.35 9.94 -8.37
N GLU A 133 1.92 10.54 -9.47
CA GLU A 133 1.77 9.87 -10.77
C GLU A 133 3.12 9.37 -11.30
N ALA A 134 4.16 10.21 -11.26
CA ALA A 134 5.49 9.84 -11.70
C ALA A 134 6.12 8.74 -10.83
N ILE A 135 5.95 8.79 -9.51
CA ILE A 135 6.39 7.75 -8.56
C ILE A 135 5.66 6.44 -8.87
N THR A 136 4.34 6.47 -8.99
CA THR A 136 3.51 5.31 -9.35
C THR A 136 3.99 4.68 -10.64
N TRP A 137 4.19 5.49 -11.69
CA TRP A 137 4.69 5.01 -12.98
C TRP A 137 6.06 4.33 -12.87
N SER A 138 6.99 4.94 -12.14
CA SER A 138 8.34 4.44 -11.92
C SER A 138 8.33 3.09 -11.21
N VAL A 139 7.53 2.98 -10.14
CA VAL A 139 7.33 1.73 -9.38
C VAL A 139 6.71 0.66 -10.29
N LEU A 140 5.59 0.94 -10.95
CA LEU A 140 4.91 -0.02 -11.83
C LEU A 140 5.82 -0.52 -12.94
N ARG A 141 6.60 0.39 -13.55
CA ARG A 141 7.57 0.02 -14.58
C ARG A 141 8.62 -0.93 -14.02
N GLU A 142 9.16 -0.65 -12.83
CA GLU A 142 10.15 -1.53 -12.24
C GLU A 142 9.56 -2.90 -11.87
N LEU A 143 8.36 -2.93 -11.29
CA LEU A 143 7.67 -4.19 -10.97
C LEU A 143 7.46 -5.04 -12.23
N ARG A 144 7.07 -4.43 -13.36
CA ARG A 144 6.97 -5.12 -14.66
C ARG A 144 8.31 -5.68 -15.13
N THR A 145 9.41 -4.93 -14.98
CA THR A 145 10.74 -5.43 -15.37
C THR A 145 11.22 -6.59 -14.50
N ARG A 146 10.84 -6.61 -13.22
CA ARG A 146 11.14 -7.70 -12.27
C ARG A 146 10.34 -8.96 -12.56
N ASN A 147 9.08 -8.82 -13.00
CA ASN A 147 8.26 -9.96 -13.41
C ASN A 147 8.89 -10.72 -14.61
N VAL A 148 9.55 -9.98 -15.51
CA VAL A 148 10.19 -10.56 -16.71
C VAL A 148 11.62 -11.08 -16.43
N ASN A 149 12.38 -10.39 -15.56
CA ASN A 149 13.81 -10.68 -15.33
C ASN A 149 14.07 -11.06 -13.87
N SER A 150 14.20 -12.36 -13.59
CA SER A 150 14.30 -12.93 -12.23
C SER A 150 15.67 -12.77 -11.54
N ALA A 151 16.73 -12.27 -12.19
CA ALA A 151 18.09 -12.58 -11.73
C ALA A 151 18.84 -11.51 -10.91
N THR A 152 18.54 -10.21 -10.99
CA THR A 152 19.45 -9.17 -10.43
C THR A 152 18.80 -7.83 -10.12
N ALA A 153 17.57 -7.82 -9.60
CA ALA A 153 16.94 -6.56 -9.22
C ALA A 153 17.58 -5.96 -7.94
N PRO A 154 17.79 -4.62 -7.88
CA PRO A 154 18.37 -3.97 -6.71
C PRO A 154 17.50 -4.18 -5.45
N LYS A 155 18.16 -4.30 -4.30
CA LYS A 155 17.54 -4.67 -3.01
C LYS A 155 16.50 -3.66 -2.51
N THR A 156 16.62 -2.40 -2.91
CA THR A 156 15.70 -1.32 -2.51
C THR A 156 15.46 -0.35 -3.67
N LEU A 157 14.21 0.08 -3.78
CA LEU A 157 13.68 1.03 -4.75
C LEU A 157 13.39 2.33 -3.96
N PRO A 158 14.14 3.42 -4.17
CA PRO A 158 13.85 4.68 -3.47
C PRO A 158 12.42 5.17 -3.67
N GLN A 159 11.86 4.98 -4.88
CA GLN A 159 10.48 5.30 -5.19
C GLN A 159 9.46 4.42 -4.45
N LEU A 160 9.82 3.16 -4.17
CA LEU A 160 8.97 2.25 -3.38
C LEU A 160 8.98 2.64 -1.90
N GLU A 161 10.14 3.01 -1.36
CA GLU A 161 10.26 3.54 0.01
C GLU A 161 9.47 4.84 0.16
N ALA A 162 9.57 5.75 -0.82
CA ALA A 162 8.76 6.95 -0.81
C ALA A 162 7.25 6.65 -0.92
N LEU A 163 6.85 5.67 -1.72
CA LEU A 163 5.46 5.24 -1.82
C LEU A 163 4.93 4.71 -0.48
N GLN A 164 5.73 3.96 0.30
CA GLN A 164 5.35 3.52 1.65
C GLN A 164 5.01 4.68 2.58
N GLU A 165 5.70 5.81 2.47
CA GLU A 165 5.44 7.00 3.30
C GLU A 165 4.31 7.86 2.73
N LEU A 166 4.17 7.90 1.40
CA LEU A 166 3.23 8.77 0.71
C LEU A 166 1.84 8.16 0.51
N HIS A 167 1.67 6.85 0.66
CA HIS A 167 0.45 6.15 0.25
C HIS A 167 -0.86 6.70 0.83
N LEU A 168 -0.84 7.27 2.04
CA LEU A 168 -2.01 7.89 2.67
C LEU A 168 -2.46 9.20 2.01
N TYR A 169 -1.57 9.81 1.22
CA TYR A 169 -1.77 11.10 0.56
C TYR A 169 -1.91 10.99 -0.96
N MET A 170 -1.81 9.76 -1.50
CA MET A 170 -1.92 9.49 -2.93
C MET A 170 -3.38 9.20 -3.32
N GLU A 171 -3.67 9.30 -4.62
CA GLU A 171 -4.99 8.97 -5.13
C GLU A 171 -5.26 7.46 -5.02
N SER A 172 -6.51 7.10 -4.73
CA SER A 172 -6.92 5.70 -4.57
C SER A 172 -6.59 4.85 -5.79
N VAL A 173 -6.77 5.39 -7.01
CA VAL A 173 -6.45 4.71 -8.27
C VAL A 173 -4.98 4.32 -8.34
N GLN A 174 -4.08 5.22 -7.94
CA GLN A 174 -2.63 4.97 -7.96
C GLN A 174 -2.24 3.82 -7.02
N ILE A 175 -2.77 3.83 -5.80
CA ILE A 175 -2.51 2.77 -4.80
C ILE A 175 -3.07 1.43 -5.24
N ARG A 176 -4.25 1.45 -5.86
CA ARG A 176 -4.91 0.26 -6.41
C ARG A 176 -4.11 -0.39 -7.53
N GLU A 177 -3.55 0.40 -8.45
CA GLU A 177 -2.69 -0.10 -9.52
C GLU A 177 -1.41 -0.74 -8.97
N VAL A 178 -0.74 -0.07 -8.02
CA VAL A 178 0.49 -0.59 -7.40
C VAL A 178 0.21 -1.85 -6.60
N THR A 179 -0.88 -1.89 -5.85
CA THR A 179 -1.30 -3.07 -5.09
C THR A 179 -1.52 -4.26 -6.01
N LEU A 180 -2.25 -4.10 -7.13
CA LEU A 180 -2.45 -5.18 -8.09
C LEU A 180 -1.13 -5.65 -8.73
N ALA A 181 -0.24 -4.71 -9.07
CA ALA A 181 1.05 -5.05 -9.63
C ALA A 181 1.92 -5.86 -8.64
N LEU A 182 1.85 -5.54 -7.34
CA LEU A 182 2.52 -6.29 -6.28
C LEU A 182 1.89 -7.67 -6.05
N LEU A 183 0.55 -7.77 -6.04
CA LEU A 183 -0.18 -9.04 -5.92
C LEU A 183 0.09 -9.99 -7.09
N GLY A 184 0.36 -9.45 -8.29
CA GLY A 184 0.71 -10.22 -9.48
C GLY A 184 2.17 -10.67 -9.55
N LEU A 185 3.01 -10.35 -8.56
CA LEU A 185 4.40 -10.79 -8.55
C LEU A 185 4.52 -12.27 -8.14
N PRO A 186 5.50 -13.01 -8.69
CA PRO A 186 5.83 -14.33 -8.20
C PRO A 186 6.23 -14.30 -6.72
N GLU A 187 5.77 -15.29 -5.94
CA GLU A 187 5.99 -15.41 -4.50
C GLU A 187 7.46 -15.24 -4.07
N ALA A 188 8.39 -15.73 -4.88
CA ALA A 188 9.83 -15.64 -4.63
C ALA A 188 10.35 -14.19 -4.51
N HIS A 189 9.66 -13.20 -5.06
CA HIS A 189 10.02 -11.79 -4.95
C HIS A 189 9.47 -11.12 -3.67
N LEU A 190 8.40 -11.67 -3.10
CA LEU A 190 7.75 -11.16 -1.90
C LEU A 190 8.41 -11.69 -0.61
N LEU A 191 9.11 -12.82 -0.71
CA LEU A 191 9.88 -13.43 0.37
C LEU A 191 11.35 -12.99 0.31
N ALA A 192 11.96 -12.76 1.46
CA ALA A 192 13.40 -12.54 1.55
C ALA A 192 14.12 -13.86 1.25
N GLN A 193 15.08 -13.84 0.31
CA GLN A 193 15.95 -15.01 0.08
C GLN A 193 16.77 -15.28 1.34
N GLU A 194 16.55 -16.44 1.96
CA GLU A 194 17.30 -16.89 3.12
C GLU A 194 18.76 -17.14 2.73
N ALA A 195 19.66 -16.28 3.23
CA ALA A 195 21.03 -16.71 3.46
C ALA A 195 20.99 -17.68 4.65
N THR A 196 21.34 -18.94 4.36
CA THR A 196 21.54 -20.06 5.31
C THR A 196 20.29 -20.68 5.95
N GLN A 197 20.11 -21.96 5.60
CA GLN A 197 19.13 -22.92 6.09
C GLN A 197 19.11 -22.96 7.63
N SER A 198 17.99 -22.60 8.23
CA SER A 198 17.62 -23.08 9.57
C SER A 198 16.14 -23.43 9.57
N PRO A 199 15.76 -24.68 9.92
CA PRO A 199 14.36 -25.09 9.91
C PRO A 199 13.67 -24.47 11.11
N GLY A 200 12.70 -23.57 10.88
CA GLY A 200 11.84 -23.03 11.93
C GLY A 200 11.87 -21.52 12.13
N LYS A 201 12.55 -20.73 11.28
CA LYS A 201 12.39 -19.27 11.28
C LYS A 201 11.21 -18.87 10.41
N GLU A 202 10.33 -18.03 10.95
CA GLU A 202 9.22 -17.40 10.22
C GLU A 202 9.74 -16.81 8.90
N ARG A 203 9.08 -17.15 7.78
CA ARG A 203 9.48 -16.71 6.45
C ARG A 203 9.49 -15.18 6.41
N GLN A 204 10.67 -14.59 6.29
CA GLN A 204 10.81 -13.14 6.37
C GLN A 204 10.33 -12.48 5.07
N LEU A 205 9.50 -11.45 5.19
CA LEU A 205 9.05 -10.66 4.05
C LEU A 205 10.19 -9.81 3.47
N SER A 206 10.28 -9.79 2.15
CA SER A 206 11.13 -8.85 1.41
C SER A 206 10.60 -7.41 1.59
N SER A 207 11.36 -6.41 1.14
CA SER A 207 10.89 -5.02 1.12
C SER A 207 9.59 -4.85 0.33
N LEU A 208 9.44 -5.60 -0.78
CA LEU A 208 8.21 -5.64 -1.56
C LEU A 208 7.05 -6.30 -0.79
N GLY A 209 7.31 -7.43 -0.13
CA GLY A 209 6.32 -8.11 0.71
C GLY A 209 5.80 -7.20 1.84
N ARG A 210 6.71 -6.49 2.53
CA ARG A 210 6.32 -5.53 3.57
C ARG A 210 5.52 -4.36 3.02
N THR A 211 5.91 -3.83 1.85
CA THR A 211 5.15 -2.75 1.18
C THR A 211 3.73 -3.21 0.87
N LEU A 212 3.59 -4.39 0.28
CA LEU A 212 2.29 -4.97 -0.04
C LEU A 212 1.42 -5.08 1.22
N VAL A 213 1.96 -5.68 2.28
CA VAL A 213 1.25 -5.83 3.55
C VAL A 213 0.81 -4.49 4.13
N GLN A 214 1.67 -3.45 4.09
CA GLN A 214 1.32 -2.11 4.56
C GLN A 214 0.19 -1.48 3.73
N LEU A 215 0.26 -1.58 2.40
CA LEU A 215 -0.78 -1.06 1.51
C LEU A 215 -2.13 -1.76 1.74
N LEU A 216 -2.12 -3.08 1.95
CA LEU A 216 -3.32 -3.86 2.21
C LEU A 216 -3.97 -3.49 3.55
N LYS A 217 -3.17 -3.24 4.60
CA LYS A 217 -3.67 -2.82 5.91
C LYS A 217 -4.33 -1.44 5.87
N ASN A 218 -3.75 -0.53 5.09
CA ASN A 218 -4.17 0.88 5.04
C ASN A 218 -5.11 1.18 3.87
N SER A 219 -5.51 0.17 3.09
CA SER A 219 -6.40 0.37 1.95
C SER A 219 -7.75 0.89 2.44
N PRO A 220 -8.24 2.04 1.94
CA PRO A 220 -9.55 2.55 2.31
C PRO A 220 -10.61 1.52 1.88
N GLN A 221 -11.42 1.07 2.84
CA GLN A 221 -12.49 0.09 2.65
C GLN A 221 -13.74 0.74 2.03
N ASP A 222 -13.56 1.59 1.01
CA ASP A 222 -14.66 2.32 0.38
C ASP A 222 -15.61 1.39 -0.36
N GLN A 223 -16.92 1.59 -0.16
CA GLN A 223 -17.99 0.77 -0.74
C GLN A 223 -17.81 0.60 -2.24
N LEU A 224 -18.01 -0.64 -2.71
CA LEU A 224 -17.89 -1.03 -4.11
C LEU A 224 -18.76 -0.13 -5.00
N GLN A 225 -18.14 0.71 -5.84
CA GLN A 225 -18.82 1.25 -7.00
C GLN A 225 -18.82 0.18 -8.09
N SER A 226 -19.95 0.00 -8.79
CA SER A 226 -20.13 -1.08 -9.79
C SER A 226 -19.06 -1.09 -10.91
N SER A 227 -18.42 0.05 -11.17
CA SER A 227 -17.29 0.21 -12.11
C SER A 227 -16.00 -0.48 -11.66
N GLU A 228 -15.90 -0.92 -10.40
CA GLU A 228 -14.67 -1.41 -9.78
C GLU A 228 -14.64 -2.94 -9.59
N LEU A 229 -15.69 -3.66 -9.98
CA LEU A 229 -15.82 -5.10 -9.76
C LEU A 229 -14.65 -5.91 -10.35
N LEU A 230 -14.14 -5.52 -11.52
CA LEU A 230 -13.00 -6.18 -12.15
C LEU A 230 -11.73 -6.02 -11.32
N TRP A 231 -11.51 -4.82 -10.75
CA TRP A 231 -10.37 -4.56 -9.88
C TRP A 231 -10.45 -5.41 -8.61
N TRP A 232 -11.62 -5.46 -7.97
CA TRP A 232 -11.84 -6.26 -6.77
C TRP A 232 -11.71 -7.76 -7.03
N ALA A 233 -12.11 -8.25 -8.20
CA ALA A 233 -11.91 -9.65 -8.59
C ALA A 233 -10.42 -10.01 -8.71
N GLU A 234 -9.61 -9.17 -9.36
CA GLU A 234 -8.15 -9.39 -9.46
C GLU A 234 -7.47 -9.26 -8.09
N TYR A 235 -7.91 -8.30 -7.27
CA TYR A 235 -7.45 -8.13 -5.91
C TYR A 235 -7.70 -9.37 -5.05
N VAL A 236 -8.94 -9.86 -5.02
CA VAL A 236 -9.34 -11.06 -4.25
C VAL A 236 -8.60 -12.29 -4.75
N ARG A 237 -8.44 -12.43 -6.08
CA ARG A 237 -7.68 -13.53 -6.68
C ARG A 237 -6.22 -13.52 -6.23
N GLY A 238 -5.56 -12.37 -6.37
CA GLY A 238 -4.14 -12.22 -6.03
C GLY A 238 -3.88 -12.37 -4.54
N LEU A 239 -4.69 -11.71 -3.70
CA LEU A 239 -4.56 -11.82 -2.24
C LEU A 239 -4.86 -13.24 -1.76
N GLY A 240 -5.91 -13.87 -2.26
CA GLY A 240 -6.25 -15.25 -1.93
C GLY A 240 -5.15 -16.25 -2.31
N ALA A 241 -4.45 -16.04 -3.43
CA ALA A 241 -3.32 -16.86 -3.82
C ALA A 241 -2.10 -16.68 -2.88
N LEU A 242 -1.87 -15.47 -2.38
CA LEU A 242 -0.70 -15.14 -1.55
C LEU A 242 -0.90 -15.39 -0.05
N LEU A 243 -2.14 -15.49 0.43
CA LEU A 243 -2.44 -15.73 1.86
C LEU A 243 -1.70 -16.93 2.45
N PRO A 244 -1.66 -18.12 1.80
CA PRO A 244 -0.91 -19.27 2.31
C PRO A 244 0.59 -19.02 2.43
N THR A 245 1.14 -18.23 1.53
CA THR A 245 2.58 -17.96 1.43
C THR A 245 3.04 -16.94 2.46
N LEU A 246 2.26 -15.87 2.64
CA LEU A 246 2.58 -14.79 3.60
C LEU A 246 2.25 -15.20 5.04
N ALA A 247 1.19 -15.99 5.25
CA ALA A 247 0.76 -16.50 6.55
C ALA A 247 0.64 -15.42 7.66
N GLU A 248 0.31 -14.18 7.30
CA GLU A 248 0.13 -13.06 8.23
C GLU A 248 -1.31 -13.00 8.74
N HIS A 249 -1.52 -12.89 10.06
CA HIS A 249 -2.88 -13.00 10.63
C HIS A 249 -3.77 -11.82 10.25
N GLU A 250 -3.18 -10.63 10.16
CA GLU A 250 -3.89 -9.41 9.77
C GLU A 250 -4.34 -9.44 8.30
N LEU A 251 -3.70 -10.26 7.44
CA LEU A 251 -4.18 -10.42 6.07
C LEU A 251 -5.43 -11.30 6.00
N ASP A 252 -5.55 -12.32 6.87
CA ASP A 252 -6.78 -13.11 6.96
C ASP A 252 -7.97 -12.23 7.35
N THR A 253 -7.77 -11.30 8.28
CA THR A 253 -8.84 -10.42 8.74
C THR A 253 -9.25 -9.43 7.65
N VAL A 254 -8.30 -8.82 6.96
CA VAL A 254 -8.56 -7.93 5.82
C VAL A 254 -9.27 -8.68 4.68
N PHE A 255 -8.83 -9.90 4.36
CA PHE A 255 -9.45 -10.71 3.32
C PHE A 255 -10.86 -11.15 3.69
N LEU A 256 -11.07 -11.58 4.94
CA LEU A 256 -12.40 -11.91 5.46
C LEU A 256 -13.35 -10.72 5.33
N GLN A 257 -12.94 -9.53 5.79
CA GLN A 257 -13.74 -8.31 5.71
C GLN A 257 -14.12 -7.97 4.26
N THR A 258 -13.18 -8.16 3.33
CA THR A 258 -13.41 -7.95 1.89
C THR A 258 -14.51 -8.88 1.36
N LEU A 259 -14.43 -10.19 1.66
CA LEU A 259 -15.42 -11.16 1.20
C LEU A 259 -16.79 -11.01 1.88
N GLN A 260 -16.83 -10.59 3.15
CA GLN A 260 -18.07 -10.34 3.87
C GLN A 260 -18.86 -9.18 3.26
N ARG A 261 -18.14 -8.16 2.80
CA ARG A 261 -18.75 -7.00 2.16
C ARG A 261 -19.36 -7.38 0.81
N ASP A 262 -18.61 -8.13 0.01
CA ASP A 262 -18.93 -8.41 -1.38
C ASP A 262 -18.86 -9.92 -1.70
N PRO A 263 -19.88 -10.71 -1.30
CA PRO A 263 -19.88 -12.17 -1.45
C PRO A 263 -19.87 -12.64 -2.91
N VAL A 264 -20.18 -11.76 -3.86
CA VAL A 264 -20.09 -12.02 -5.32
C VAL A 264 -18.65 -12.35 -5.75
N LEU A 265 -17.64 -11.94 -4.98
CA LEU A 265 -16.23 -12.18 -5.28
C LEU A 265 -15.75 -13.58 -4.85
N VAL A 266 -16.51 -14.28 -4.00
CA VAL A 266 -16.14 -15.59 -3.45
C VAL A 266 -15.81 -16.65 -4.52
N PRO A 267 -16.55 -16.76 -5.64
CA PRO A 267 -16.22 -17.73 -6.69
C PRO A 267 -14.89 -17.49 -7.41
N VAL A 268 -14.31 -16.28 -7.31
CA VAL A 268 -13.02 -15.93 -7.94
C VAL A 268 -11.83 -16.48 -7.14
N VAL A 269 -12.05 -16.82 -5.88
CA VAL A 269 -11.03 -17.35 -4.97
C VAL A 269 -10.58 -18.75 -5.42
N SER A 270 -9.28 -19.00 -5.34
CA SER A 270 -8.73 -20.33 -5.65
C SER A 270 -9.26 -21.38 -4.67
N ALA A 271 -9.60 -22.56 -5.20
CA ALA A 271 -10.02 -23.70 -4.39
C ALA A 271 -8.95 -24.11 -3.35
N ASP A 272 -7.68 -23.82 -3.58
CA ASP A 272 -6.56 -24.15 -2.67
C ASP A 272 -6.59 -23.35 -1.36
N LEU A 273 -7.28 -22.20 -1.35
CA LEU A 273 -7.40 -21.40 -0.14
C LEU A 273 -8.18 -22.12 0.97
N LEU A 274 -9.14 -22.97 0.61
CA LEU A 274 -9.94 -23.70 1.61
C LEU A 274 -9.05 -24.60 2.49
N GLU A 275 -8.11 -25.32 1.89
CA GLU A 275 -7.20 -26.21 2.63
C GLU A 275 -6.32 -25.42 3.60
N TYR A 276 -5.80 -24.28 3.14
CA TYR A 276 -5.08 -23.35 4.00
C TYR A 276 -5.91 -22.90 5.20
N CYS A 277 -7.17 -22.49 4.98
CA CYS A 277 -8.03 -22.03 6.06
C CYS A 277 -8.29 -23.12 7.11
N LEU A 278 -8.49 -24.36 6.65
CA LEU A 278 -8.70 -25.53 7.52
C LEU A 278 -7.47 -25.89 8.34
N VAL A 279 -6.26 -25.68 7.81
CA VAL A 279 -5.01 -25.88 8.55
C VAL A 279 -4.75 -24.74 9.55
N ARG A 280 -4.99 -23.50 9.12
CA ARG A 280 -4.68 -22.28 9.89
C ARG A 280 -5.57 -22.11 11.13
N ARG A 281 -6.85 -22.48 11.04
CA ARG A 281 -7.83 -22.55 12.17
C ARG A 281 -7.98 -21.27 12.99
N THR A 282 -7.54 -20.11 12.49
CA THR A 282 -7.84 -18.83 13.12
C THR A 282 -9.31 -18.49 12.92
N LYS A 283 -9.89 -17.67 13.80
CA LYS A 283 -11.27 -17.19 13.63
C LYS A 283 -11.49 -16.54 12.26
N ALA A 284 -10.50 -15.81 11.75
CA ALA A 284 -10.55 -15.19 10.44
C ALA A 284 -10.51 -16.22 9.30
N ALA A 285 -9.58 -17.18 9.36
CA ALA A 285 -9.46 -18.26 8.39
C ALA A 285 -10.73 -19.13 8.31
N LEU A 286 -11.30 -19.52 9.45
CA LEU A 286 -12.55 -20.28 9.49
C LEU A 286 -13.76 -19.43 9.03
N GLY A 287 -13.74 -18.12 9.28
CA GLY A 287 -14.70 -17.18 8.71
C GLY A 287 -14.64 -17.14 7.19
N ILE A 288 -13.43 -17.15 6.60
CA ILE A 288 -13.22 -17.20 5.16
C ILE A 288 -13.75 -18.52 4.60
N ALA A 289 -13.38 -19.65 5.22
CA ALA A 289 -13.87 -20.98 4.83
C ALA A 289 -15.40 -21.06 4.86
N SER A 290 -16.04 -20.48 5.88
CA SER A 290 -17.50 -20.40 5.96
C SER A 290 -18.11 -19.70 4.74
N LEU A 291 -17.60 -18.51 4.38
CA LEU A 291 -18.09 -17.77 3.20
C LEU A 291 -17.86 -18.54 1.90
N LEU A 292 -16.71 -19.22 1.77
CA LEU A 292 -16.40 -20.06 0.61
C LEU A 292 -17.43 -21.17 0.44
N LEU A 293 -17.84 -21.84 1.52
CA LEU A 293 -18.86 -22.89 1.50
C LEU A 293 -20.26 -22.34 1.21
N GLN A 294 -20.59 -21.14 1.68
CA GLN A 294 -21.90 -20.52 1.46
C GLN A 294 -22.11 -20.13 -0.01
N HIS A 295 -21.06 -19.62 -0.66
CA HIS A 295 -21.19 -18.92 -1.94
C HIS A 295 -20.48 -19.60 -3.13
N SER A 296 -19.82 -20.75 -2.94
CA SER A 296 -19.12 -21.44 -4.02
C SER A 296 -19.26 -22.96 -3.97
N SER A 297 -19.87 -23.53 -5.02
CA SER A 297 -20.02 -24.98 -5.20
C SER A 297 -18.70 -25.73 -5.33
N THR A 298 -17.68 -25.10 -5.93
CA THR A 298 -16.32 -25.67 -6.03
C THR A 298 -15.72 -25.90 -4.65
N HIS A 299 -15.87 -24.93 -3.76
CA HIS A 299 -15.35 -25.03 -2.39
C HIS A 299 -16.16 -26.01 -1.54
N LEU A 300 -17.49 -26.08 -1.73
CA LEU A 300 -18.32 -27.12 -1.11
C LEU A 300 -17.84 -28.54 -1.48
N LEU A 301 -17.63 -28.81 -2.77
CA LEU A 301 -17.13 -30.12 -3.21
C LEU A 301 -15.74 -30.43 -2.66
N LYS A 302 -14.85 -29.44 -2.61
CA LYS A 302 -13.52 -29.64 -2.04
C LYS A 302 -13.56 -29.92 -0.54
N PHE A 303 -14.51 -29.33 0.18
CA PHE A 303 -14.77 -29.67 1.58
C PHE A 303 -15.29 -31.09 1.76
N GLU A 304 -16.22 -31.55 0.91
CA GLU A 304 -16.70 -32.95 0.93
C GLU A 304 -15.53 -33.92 0.75
N LEU A 305 -14.63 -33.64 -0.21
CA LEU A 305 -13.43 -34.43 -0.45
C LEU A 305 -12.48 -34.42 0.75
N TRP A 306 -12.27 -33.25 1.37
CA TRP A 306 -11.42 -33.12 2.55
C TRP A 306 -11.96 -33.94 3.75
N CYS A 307 -13.27 -33.90 4.00
CA CYS A 307 -13.90 -34.72 5.06
C CYS A 307 -13.76 -36.23 4.81
N GLY A 308 -13.66 -36.66 3.55
CA GLY A 308 -13.51 -38.08 3.16
C GLY A 308 -12.07 -38.59 3.13
N GLN A 309 -11.06 -37.73 3.27
CA GLN A 309 -9.65 -38.13 3.26
C GLN A 309 -9.26 -38.85 4.56
N PRO A 310 -8.37 -39.87 4.52
CA PRO A 310 -7.97 -40.66 5.70
C PRO A 310 -7.07 -39.90 6.71
N GLY A 311 -7.15 -38.56 6.75
CA GLY A 311 -6.44 -37.66 7.67
C GLY A 311 -7.34 -37.03 8.76
N VAL A 312 -8.47 -37.68 9.08
CA VAL A 312 -9.52 -37.21 10.01
C VAL A 312 -9.05 -37.05 11.48
N GLY A 313 -7.78 -37.32 11.79
CA GLY A 313 -7.21 -37.02 13.12
C GLY A 313 -7.40 -35.55 13.53
N LEU A 314 -7.30 -34.61 12.58
CA LEU A 314 -7.50 -33.18 12.84
C LEU A 314 -8.94 -32.81 13.24
N LEU A 315 -9.92 -33.51 12.67
CA LEU A 315 -11.35 -33.33 12.98
C LEU A 315 -11.69 -33.93 14.35
N GLN A 316 -11.04 -35.04 14.73
CA GLN A 316 -11.24 -35.68 16.03
C GLN A 316 -10.58 -34.89 17.17
N GLU A 317 -9.41 -34.30 16.93
CA GLU A 317 -8.66 -33.54 17.95
C GLU A 317 -9.22 -32.13 18.19
N HIS A 318 -9.87 -31.52 17.19
CA HIS A 318 -10.30 -30.11 17.22
C HIS A 318 -11.71 -29.89 16.67
N LEU A 319 -12.62 -30.83 16.99
CA LEU A 319 -13.99 -30.82 16.48
C LEU A 319 -14.72 -29.50 16.74
N ASP A 320 -14.51 -28.89 17.91
CA ASP A 320 -15.17 -27.65 18.33
C ASP A 320 -14.92 -26.48 17.38
N ASP A 321 -13.72 -26.39 16.80
CA ASP A 321 -13.36 -25.33 15.84
C ASP A 321 -14.10 -25.51 14.49
N PHE A 322 -14.37 -26.76 14.11
CA PHE A 322 -14.98 -27.10 12.82
C PHE A 322 -16.52 -27.24 12.88
N LEU A 323 -17.12 -27.39 14.06
CA LEU A 323 -18.58 -27.49 14.21
C LEU A 323 -19.35 -26.36 13.49
N PRO A 324 -18.98 -25.07 13.62
CA PRO A 324 -19.65 -24.00 12.89
C PRO A 324 -19.56 -24.17 11.37
N LEU A 325 -18.42 -24.66 10.88
CA LEU A 325 -18.17 -24.88 9.46
C LEU A 325 -19.00 -26.05 8.91
N ILE A 326 -19.09 -27.15 9.66
CA ILE A 326 -19.94 -28.30 9.33
C ILE A 326 -21.40 -27.88 9.27
N HIS A 327 -21.85 -27.08 10.23
CA HIS A 327 -23.22 -26.56 10.23
C HIS A 327 -23.52 -25.74 8.98
N VAL A 328 -22.63 -24.81 8.60
CA VAL A 328 -22.76 -24.02 7.37
C VAL A 328 -22.79 -24.91 6.12
N TYR A 329 -21.90 -25.90 6.05
CA TYR A 329 -21.90 -26.89 4.97
C TYR A 329 -23.25 -27.62 4.88
N LEU A 330 -23.78 -28.14 5.98
CA LEU A 330 -25.07 -28.86 5.99
C LEU A 330 -26.23 -27.98 5.53
N GLN A 331 -26.24 -26.70 5.90
CA GLN A 331 -27.24 -25.73 5.46
C GLN A 331 -27.21 -25.52 3.94
N HIS A 332 -26.04 -25.31 3.36
CA HIS A 332 -25.92 -24.95 1.94
C HIS A 332 -25.82 -26.14 1.00
N ARG A 333 -25.46 -27.33 1.50
CA ARG A 333 -25.50 -28.60 0.75
C ARG A 333 -26.87 -28.88 0.15
N THR A 334 -27.95 -28.52 0.86
CA THR A 334 -29.32 -28.76 0.42
C THR A 334 -29.79 -27.79 -0.68
N GLN A 335 -29.08 -26.67 -0.89
CA GLN A 335 -29.45 -25.64 -1.86
C GLN A 335 -28.77 -25.86 -3.24
N GLY A 336 -27.68 -26.63 -3.29
CA GLY A 336 -26.89 -26.89 -4.50
C GLY A 336 -27.34 -28.11 -5.31
N CYS A 337 -28.55 -28.11 -5.86
CA CYS A 337 -29.06 -29.23 -6.68
C CYS A 337 -28.57 -29.29 -8.15
N PHE A 338 -27.63 -28.46 -8.61
CA PHE A 338 -27.42 -28.31 -10.06
C PHE A 338 -26.29 -29.10 -10.72
N MET A 339 -25.37 -29.76 -10.00
CA MET A 339 -24.24 -30.46 -10.65
C MET A 339 -23.81 -31.74 -9.92
N ARG A 340 -24.74 -32.68 -9.66
CA ARG A 340 -24.34 -34.08 -9.47
C ARG A 340 -24.72 -34.88 -10.71
N PRO A 341 -23.78 -35.56 -11.39
CA PRO A 341 -24.18 -36.65 -12.26
C PRO A 341 -24.86 -37.67 -11.36
N THR A 342 -26.11 -37.96 -11.66
CA THR A 342 -26.86 -39.07 -11.06
C THR A 342 -26.11 -40.35 -11.40
N GLY A 343 -25.39 -40.89 -10.42
CA GLY A 343 -24.82 -42.23 -10.47
C GLY A 343 -25.84 -43.27 -10.03
#